data_AF-A0A8T5H358-F1
#
_entry.id   AF-A0A8T5H358-F1
#
_cell.length_a   1.000
_cell.length_b   1.000
_cell.length_c   1.000
_cell.angle_alpha   90.00
_cell.angle_beta   90.00
_cell.angle_gamma   90.00
#
_symmetry.space_group_name_H-M   'P 1'
#
loop_
_entity.id
_entity.type
_entity.pdbx_description
1 polymer ?
#
loop_
_entity_poly.entity_id
_entity_poly.type
_entity_poly.pdbx_seq_one_letter_code
_entity_poly.pdbx_strand_id
1 'polypeptide(L)' 'MSVCEMCGKDTSLLTATIESVEMQVCNSCARYGKVKKEIVTRSFIRKKNQTKLDPNEEQEVIGNFSVIIR' A
#
# COMPACT_ATOMS: atom_id res chain seq x y z
N MET A 1 -6.04 -12.63 24.70
CA MET A 1 -5.19 -11.53 24.17
C MET A 1 -3.85 -12.14 23.85
N SER A 2 -3.45 -12.18 22.58
CA SER A 2 -2.09 -12.60 22.23
C SER A 2 -1.13 -11.43 22.48
N VAL A 3 0.00 -11.73 23.13
CA VAL A 3 1.07 -10.78 23.42
C VAL A 3 2.32 -11.20 22.66
N CYS A 4 3.24 -10.27 22.41
CA CYS A 4 4.49 -10.56 21.72
C CYS A 4 5.29 -11.64 22.44
N GLU A 5 5.65 -12.72 21.73
CA GLU A 5 6.36 -13.87 22.31
C GLU A 5 7.82 -13.54 22.72
N MET A 6 8.38 -12.42 22.26
CA MET A 6 9.71 -11.96 22.66
C MET A 6 9.70 -10.97 23.84
N CYS A 7 8.78 -10.00 23.84
CA CYS A 7 8.83 -8.88 24.79
C CYS A 7 7.60 -8.75 25.69
N GLY A 8 6.49 -9.41 25.35
CA GLY A 8 5.25 -9.42 26.15
C GLY A 8 4.45 -8.11 26.16
N LYS A 9 4.81 -7.10 25.36
CA LYS A 9 4.23 -5.75 25.46
C LYS A 9 3.05 -5.48 24.54
N ASP A 10 3.22 -5.73 23.24
CA ASP A 10 2.25 -5.28 22.24
C ASP A 10 1.24 -6.37 21.86
N THR A 11 0.06 -5.91 21.44
CA THR A 11 -1.01 -6.76 20.89
C THR A 11 -1.04 -6.77 19.35
N SER A 12 -0.36 -5.82 18.69
CA SER A 12 -0.20 -5.81 17.25
C SER A 12 0.94 -6.75 16.86
N LEU A 13 0.59 -8.00 16.56
CA LEU A 13 1.53 -9.07 16.23
C LEU A 13 1.60 -9.31 14.73
N LEU A 14 2.77 -9.77 14.31
CA LEU A 14 3.08 -10.17 12.95
C LEU A 14 3.92 -11.44 13.00
N THR A 15 3.75 -12.29 12.00
CA THR A 15 4.49 -13.54 11.90
C THR A 15 5.87 -13.26 11.34
N ALA A 16 6.89 -13.50 12.16
CA ALA A 16 8.28 -13.39 11.76
C ALA A 16 9.01 -14.70 12.00
N THR A 17 9.96 -15.00 11.11
CA THR A 17 10.90 -16.11 11.30
C THR A 17 12.16 -15.54 11.96
N ILE A 18 12.39 -15.91 13.22
CA ILE A 18 13.56 -15.53 14.02
C ILE A 18 14.30 -16.83 14.34
N GLU A 19 15.60 -16.91 14.01
CA GLU A 19 16.42 -18.12 14.25
C GLU A 19 15.80 -19.43 13.67
N SER A 20 15.17 -19.33 12.50
CA SER A 20 14.44 -20.45 11.85
C SER A 20 13.18 -20.93 12.58
N VAL A 21 12.74 -20.23 13.62
CA VAL A 21 11.48 -20.48 14.33
C VAL A 21 10.46 -19.43 13.93
N GLU A 22 9.22 -19.85 13.70
CA GLU A 22 8.11 -18.94 13.42
C GLU A 22 7.46 -18.50 14.73
N MET A 23 7.41 -17.18 14.93
CA MET A 23 6.91 -16.58 16.17
C MET A 23 6.01 -15.39 15.86
N GLN A 24 5.06 -15.13 16.75
CA GLN A 24 4.21 -13.94 16.72
C GLN A 24 4.84 -12.85 17.56
N VAL A 25 5.38 -11.84 16.87
CA VAL A 25 6.13 -10.76 17.50
C VAL A 25 5.61 -9.41 17.09
N CYS A 26 5.88 -8.39 17.91
CA CYS A 26 5.52 -7.02 17.58
C CYS A 26 6.48 -6.42 16.56
N ASN A 27 6.13 -5.26 16.00
CA ASN A 27 6.93 -4.59 14.97
C ASN A 27 8.37 -4.27 15.41
N SER A 28 8.57 -4.00 16.71
CA SER A 28 9.92 -3.75 17.25
C SER A 28 10.77 -5.02 17.36
N CYS A 29 10.16 -6.16 17.67
CA CYS A 29 10.83 -7.46 17.75
C CYS A 29 11.00 -8.11 16.36
N ALA A 30 10.15 -7.76 15.40
CA ALA A 30 10.22 -8.21 14.01
C ALA A 30 11.58 -7.99 13.34
N ARG A 31 12.29 -6.92 13.76
CA ARG A 31 13.60 -6.52 13.22
C ARG A 31 14.70 -7.56 13.42
N TYR A 32 14.53 -8.48 14.38
CA TYR A 32 15.48 -9.55 14.66
C TYR A 32 15.33 -10.75 13.71
N GLY A 33 14.32 -10.74 12.83
CA GLY A 33 14.04 -11.82 11.91
C GLY A 33 13.56 -11.35 10.54
N LYS A 34 12.99 -12.29 9.79
CA LYS A 34 12.35 -12.03 8.50
C LYS A 34 10.83 -12.03 8.68
N VAL A 35 10.19 -10.90 8.42
CA VAL A 35 8.73 -10.79 8.46
C VAL A 35 8.14 -11.49 7.24
N LYS A 36 7.25 -12.46 7.46
CA LYS A 36 6.44 -13.04 6.39
C LYS A 36 5.35 -12.04 6.03
N LYS A 37 5.59 -11.24 4.99
CA LYS A 37 4.51 -10.47 4.37
C LYS A 37 3.64 -11.46 3.60
N GLU A 38 2.38 -11.59 4.00
CA GLU A 38 1.39 -12.14 3.08
C GLU A 38 1.41 -11.25 1.84
N ILE A 39 1.85 -11.82 0.71
CA ILE A 39 1.67 -11.20 -0.59
C ILE A 39 0.18 -11.29 -0.84
N VAL A 40 -0.56 -10.33 -0.32
CA VAL A 40 -1.90 -10.06 -0.82
C VAL A 40 -1.63 -9.61 -2.24
N THR A 41 -1.81 -10.52 -3.20
CA THR A 41 -1.95 -10.17 -4.61
C THR A 41 -3.22 -9.34 -4.69
N ARG A 42 -3.11 -8.06 -4.32
CA ARG A 42 -4.01 -7.04 -4.81
C ARG A 42 -3.83 -7.12 -6.30
N SER A 43 -4.73 -7.86 -6.95
CA SER A 43 -4.94 -7.79 -8.38
C SER A 43 -5.13 -6.31 -8.65
N PHE A 44 -4.06 -5.67 -9.11
CA PHE A 44 -4.11 -4.33 -9.63
C PHE A 44 -5.01 -4.44 -10.85
N ILE A 45 -6.31 -4.20 -10.65
CA ILE A 45 -7.21 -3.85 -11.74
C ILE A 45 -6.58 -2.59 -12.31
N ARG A 46 -5.82 -2.77 -13.40
CA ARG A 46 -5.24 -1.68 -14.17
C ARG A 46 -6.42 -0.86 -14.68
N LYS A 47 -6.83 0.17 -13.93
CA LYS A 47 -7.54 1.28 -14.53
C LYS A 47 -6.52 1.96 -15.44
N LYS A 48 -6.52 1.55 -16.71
CA LYS A 48 -5.99 2.36 -17.80
C LYS A 48 -6.76 3.68 -17.73
N ASN A 49 -6.10 4.72 -17.27
CA ASN A 49 -6.36 6.08 -17.73
C ASN A 49 -5.03 6.80 -17.72
N GLN A 50 -4.43 6.83 -18.89
CA GLN A 50 -3.36 7.75 -19.21
C GLN A 50 -3.97 9.13 -19.30
N THR A 51 -3.48 10.07 -18.50
CA THR A 51 -3.38 11.46 -18.92
C THR A 51 -2.23 12.06 -18.15
N LYS A 52 -1.09 12.20 -18.85
CA LYS A 52 -0.04 13.13 -18.42
C LYS A 52 -0.63 14.52 -18.62
N LEU A 53 -0.74 15.31 -17.56
CA LEU A 53 -1.01 16.73 -17.66
C LEU A 53 0.34 17.43 -17.49
N ASP A 54 0.91 17.84 -18.62
CA ASP A 54 2.02 18.79 -18.64
C ASP A 54 1.49 20.14 -18.11
N PRO A 55 2.20 20.87 -17.22
CA PRO A 55 1.66 22.07 -16.56
C PRO A 55 1.53 23.32 -17.45
N ASN A 56 1.60 23.19 -18.78
CA ASN A 56 1.76 24.34 -19.68
C ASN A 56 0.78 24.29 -20.86
N GLU A 57 -0.52 24.26 -20.56
CA GLU A 57 -1.56 24.45 -21.55
C GLU A 57 -2.29 25.77 -21.23
N GLU A 58 -1.99 26.81 -22.02
CA GLU A 58 -2.73 28.06 -22.06
C GLU A 58 -4.18 27.75 -22.47
N GLN A 59 -5.14 27.99 -21.59
CA GLN A 59 -6.54 27.71 -21.84
C GLN A 59 -7.13 28.78 -22.77
N GLU A 60 -7.30 28.45 -24.06
CA GLU A 60 -8.10 29.28 -24.96
C GLU A 60 -9.60 29.08 -24.68
N VAL A 61 -10.26 30.17 -24.27
CA VAL A 61 -11.71 30.21 -24.05
C VAL A 61 -12.41 30.28 -25.41
N ILE A 62 -12.98 29.16 -25.85
CA ILE A 62 -13.75 29.11 -27.10
C ILE A 62 -15.18 29.62 -26.82
N GLY A 63 -15.52 30.77 -27.41
CA GLY A 63 -16.80 31.47 -27.17
C GLY A 63 -18.04 30.86 -27.83
N ASN A 64 -17.92 29.76 -28.58
CA ASN A 64 -19.05 29.16 -29.30
C ASN A 64 -19.25 27.69 -28.90
N PHE A 65 -19.95 27.51 -27.78
CA PHE A 65 -20.27 26.23 -27.11
C PHE A 65 -21.29 25.38 -27.87
N SER A 66 -21.92 25.91 -28.93
CA SER A 66 -23.00 25.25 -29.67
C SER A 66 -22.57 24.04 -30.51
N VAL A 67 -21.26 23.81 -30.70
CA VAL A 67 -20.72 22.69 -31.49
C VAL A 67 -20.57 21.40 -30.66
N ILE A 68 -20.65 21.48 -29.33
CA ILE A 68 -20.30 20.37 -28.43
C ILE A 68 -21.50 19.45 -28.14
N ILE A 69 -22.74 19.91 -28.36
CA ILE A 69 -23.93 19.09 -28.16
C ILE A 69 -24.44 18.64 -29.53
N ARG A 70 -24.21 17.37 -29.87
CA ARG A 70 -24.82 16.69 -31.02
C ARG A 70 -25.59 15.47 -30.56
#